data_AF-A0A6U6LGX3-F1
#
_entry.id   AF-A0A6U6LGX3-F1
#
_cell.length_a   1.000
_cell.length_b   1.000
_cell.length_c   1.000
_cell.angle_alpha   90.00
_cell.angle_beta   90.00
_cell.angle_gamma   90.00
#
_symmetry.space_group_name_H-M   'P 1'
#
loop_
_entity.id
_entity.type
_entity.pdbx_description
1 polymer ?
#
loop_
_entity_poly.entity_id
_entity_poly.type
_entity_poly.pdbx_seq_one_letter_code
_entity_poly.pdbx_strand_id
1 'polypeptide(L)'
;EKGMWRKPCGQSDVLDSILAKSYANFTLPTREEGFDDVVFVWQSEAEAAKLLKDWIFQKKLTQRVEDLKPGESFKEALAEWSKTMQAWRKLQGEWKDPNR
;
A
#
# COMPACT_ATOMS: atom_id res chain seq x y z
N GLU A 1 -18.52 -20.37 36.48
CA GLU A 1 -17.77 -20.28 35.21
C GLU A 1 -18.40 -19.20 34.32
N LYS A 2 -17.65 -18.16 33.96
CA LYS A 2 -18.16 -17.17 32.99
C LYS A 2 -17.90 -17.72 31.59
N GLY A 3 -18.93 -18.29 30.96
CA GLY A 3 -18.86 -18.85 29.62
C GLY A 3 -18.39 -17.80 28.61
N MET A 4 -17.30 -18.09 27.90
CA MET A 4 -16.82 -17.22 26.82
C MET A 4 -17.87 -17.19 25.70
N TRP A 5 -18.58 -16.07 25.59
CA TRP A 5 -19.69 -15.84 24.65
C TRP A 5 -19.28 -15.92 23.17
N ARG A 6 -17.99 -15.69 22.87
CA ARG A 6 -17.38 -15.88 21.55
C ARG A 6 -15.92 -16.32 21.71
N LYS A 7 -15.43 -17.12 20.76
CA LYS A 7 -14.00 -17.40 20.63
C LYS A 7 -13.30 -16.13 20.12
N PRO A 8 -12.19 -15.68 20.72
CA PRO A 8 -11.40 -14.59 20.16
C PRO A 8 -10.92 -15.03 18.77
N CYS A 9 -11.36 -14.34 17.72
CA CYS A 9 -10.77 -14.54 16.39
C CYS A 9 -9.46 -13.77 16.35
N GLY A 10 -8.35 -14.46 16.12
CA GLY A 10 -7.03 -13.83 15.98
C GLY A 10 -6.81 -13.17 14.62
N GLN A 11 -7.87 -13.05 13.81
CA GLN A 11 -7.84 -12.43 12.49
C GLN A 11 -8.51 -11.07 12.56
N SER A 12 -7.88 -10.10 11.89
CA SER A 12 -8.45 -8.78 11.68
C SER A 12 -9.70 -8.88 10.81
N ASP A 13 -10.71 -8.04 11.12
CA ASP A 13 -11.96 -7.99 10.35
C ASP A 13 -11.75 -7.59 8.89
N VAL A 14 -10.67 -6.85 8.63
CA VAL A 14 -10.26 -6.40 7.30
C VAL A 14 -8.92 -7.03 6.96
N LEU A 15 -8.80 -7.49 5.71
CA LEU A 15 -7.52 -7.93 5.14
C LEU A 15 -6.54 -6.76 5.09
N ASP A 16 -5.29 -7.00 5.48
CA ASP A 16 -4.24 -5.98 5.47
C ASP A 16 -4.05 -5.35 4.09
N SER A 17 -4.23 -6.11 3.01
CA SER A 17 -4.12 -5.62 1.62
C SER A 17 -5.22 -4.63 1.24
N ILE A 18 -6.40 -4.73 1.86
CA ILE A 18 -7.50 -3.79 1.65
C ILE A 18 -7.25 -2.55 2.49
N LEU A 19 -6.85 -2.74 3.75
CA LEU A 19 -6.52 -1.64 4.64
C LEU A 19 -5.39 -0.77 4.06
N ALA A 20 -4.36 -1.39 3.48
CA ALA A 20 -3.22 -0.76 2.81
C ALA A 20 -3.61 0.29 1.76
N LYS A 21 -4.75 0.09 1.09
CA LYS A 21 -5.22 0.95 0.00
C LYS A 21 -6.04 2.14 0.51
N SER A 22 -6.72 1.98 1.65
CA SER A 22 -7.69 2.96 2.13
C SER A 22 -7.20 3.80 3.31
N TYR A 23 -6.24 3.31 4.10
CA TYR A 23 -5.85 3.96 5.37
C TYR A 23 -5.38 5.42 5.18
N ALA A 24 -4.80 5.75 4.02
CA ALA A 24 -4.30 7.08 3.73
C ALA A 24 -5.41 8.11 3.47
N ASN A 25 -6.62 7.64 3.12
CA ASN A 25 -7.77 8.48 2.81
C ASN A 25 -8.71 8.67 4.01
N PHE A 26 -8.36 8.14 5.19
CA PHE A 26 -9.19 8.29 6.37
C PHE A 26 -9.08 9.72 6.92
N THR A 27 -10.24 10.35 7.09
CA THR A 27 -10.39 11.69 7.63
C THR A 27 -11.41 11.67 8.77
N LEU A 28 -11.33 12.69 9.63
CA LEU A 28 -12.38 12.94 10.61
C LEU A 28 -13.48 13.77 9.94
N PRO A 29 -14.75 13.54 10.31
CA PRO A 29 -15.86 14.32 9.78
C PRO A 29 -15.75 15.78 10.20
N THR A 30 -16.02 16.70 9.27
CA THR A 30 -16.05 18.14 9.52
C THR A 30 -17.45 18.70 9.35
N ARG A 31 -17.78 19.80 10.05
CA ARG A 31 -19.08 20.47 9.89
C ARG A 31 -19.38 20.92 8.46
N GLU A 32 -18.35 21.11 7.64
CA GLU A 32 -18.46 21.50 6.24
C GLU A 32 -19.06 20.39 5.35
N GLU A 33 -19.05 19.14 5.81
CA GLU A 33 -19.63 18.00 5.10
C GLU A 33 -21.16 17.91 5.27
N GLY A 34 -21.76 18.82 6.04
CA GLY A 34 -23.22 18.92 6.22
C GLY A 34 -23.76 18.11 7.41
N PHE A 35 -22.92 17.75 8.37
CA PHE A 35 -23.34 17.09 9.61
C PHE A 35 -23.97 18.09 10.59
N ASP A 36 -25.13 17.71 11.15
CA ASP A 36 -25.89 18.53 12.09
C ASP A 36 -25.15 18.69 13.44
N ASP A 37 -24.51 17.62 13.92
CA ASP A 37 -23.57 17.69 15.04
C ASP A 37 -22.51 16.57 14.98
N VAL A 38 -21.30 16.87 15.45
CA VAL A 38 -20.18 15.91 15.53
C VAL A 38 -19.73 15.82 16.99
N VAL A 39 -20.15 14.74 17.65
CA VAL A 39 -19.85 14.52 19.08
C VAL A 39 -18.68 13.56 19.24
N PHE A 40 -17.59 14.04 19.80
CA PHE A 40 -16.45 13.22 20.18
C PHE A 40 -16.64 12.70 21.63
N VAL A 41 -17.13 11.47 21.77
CA VAL A 41 -17.54 10.89 23.07
C VAL A 41 -16.35 10.57 23.99
N TRP A 42 -15.18 10.30 23.42
CA TRP A 42 -14.04 9.73 24.16
C TRP A 42 -12.97 10.77 24.50
N GLN A 43 -12.66 11.66 23.55
CA GLN A 43 -11.58 12.65 23.65
C GLN A 43 -11.96 13.91 22.87
N SER A 44 -11.17 14.97 23.05
CA SER A 44 -11.35 16.21 22.28
C SER A 44 -11.06 15.99 20.79
N GLU A 45 -11.63 16.85 19.93
CA GLU A 45 -11.38 16.83 18.48
C GLU A 45 -9.88 16.89 18.13
N ALA A 46 -9.12 17.73 18.84
CA ALA A 46 -7.68 17.89 18.61
C ALA A 46 -6.89 16.61 18.92
N GLU A 47 -7.23 15.92 20.00
CA GLU A 47 -6.60 14.64 20.38
C GLU A 47 -7.00 13.52 19.44
N ALA A 48 -8.26 13.47 19.03
CA ALA A 48 -8.74 12.51 18.02
C ALA A 48 -8.02 12.71 16.67
N ALA A 49 -7.85 13.96 16.23
CA ALA A 49 -7.13 14.29 15.01
C ALA A 49 -5.64 13.90 15.09
N LYS A 50 -5.02 14.09 16.25
CA LYS A 50 -3.63 13.67 16.48
C LYS A 50 -3.51 12.14 16.46
N LEU A 51 -4.41 11.43 17.13
CA LEU A 51 -4.41 9.97 17.19
C LEU A 51 -4.55 9.39 15.78
N LEU A 52 -5.50 9.88 14.98
CA LEU A 52 -5.68 9.42 13.60
C LEU A 52 -4.42 9.66 12.76
N LYS A 53 -3.79 10.83 12.88
CA LYS A 53 -2.55 11.15 12.17
C LYS A 53 -1.39 10.23 12.58
N ASP A 54 -1.21 10.02 13.87
CA ASP A 54 -0.16 9.14 14.42
C ASP A 54 -0.39 7.69 13.96
N TRP A 55 -1.64 7.23 13.95
CA TRP A 55 -2.01 5.90 13.46
C TRP A 55 -1.74 5.76 11.96
N ILE A 56 -2.12 6.75 11.13
CA ILE A 56 -1.81 6.76 9.69
C ILE A 56 -0.31 6.72 9.48
N PHE A 57 0.47 7.49 10.26
CA PHE A 57 1.92 7.52 10.16
C PHE A 57 2.56 6.16 10.52
N GLN A 58 2.11 5.53 11.59
CA GLN A 58 2.54 4.17 11.95
C GLN A 58 2.20 3.15 10.85
N LYS A 59 1.01 3.27 10.23
CA LYS A 59 0.64 2.39 9.11
C LYS A 59 1.49 2.63 7.87
N LYS A 60 1.83 3.87 7.54
CA LYS A 60 2.78 4.18 6.44
C LYS A 60 4.16 3.56 6.65
N LEU A 61 4.64 3.49 7.90
CA LEU A 61 5.95 2.89 8.21
C LEU A 61 5.95 1.36 8.17
N THR A 62 4.82 0.73 8.50
CA THR A 62 4.75 -0.73 8.70
C THR A 62 4.11 -1.48 7.54
N GLN A 63 3.29 -0.83 6.72
CA GLN A 63 2.57 -1.48 5.63
C GLN A 63 3.40 -1.52 4.34
N ARG A 64 3.26 -2.62 3.60
CA ARG A 64 3.89 -2.77 2.29
C ARG A 64 3.23 -1.84 1.29
N VAL A 65 4.02 -1.04 0.58
CA VAL A 65 3.54 -0.21 -0.53
C VAL A 65 3.34 -1.13 -1.75
N GLU A 66 2.10 -1.50 -2.04
CA GLU A 66 1.76 -2.37 -3.18
C GLU A 66 1.84 -1.63 -4.53
N ASP A 67 1.59 -0.33 -4.55
CA ASP A 67 1.46 0.46 -5.79
C ASP A 67 2.75 1.19 -6.19
N LEU A 68 3.92 0.66 -5.84
CA LEU A 68 5.20 1.26 -6.23
C LEU A 68 5.44 1.08 -7.73
N LYS A 69 5.15 2.12 -8.52
CA LYS A 69 5.46 2.13 -9.95
C LYS A 69 6.93 2.48 -10.15
N PRO A 70 7.66 1.73 -11.00
CA PRO A 70 9.02 2.11 -11.36
C PRO A 70 9.04 3.50 -12.02
N GLY A 71 9.99 4.33 -11.59
CA GLY A 71 10.20 5.65 -12.14
C GLY A 71 10.58 5.62 -13.62
N GLU A 72 10.48 6.78 -14.28
CA GLU A 72 10.75 6.92 -15.71
C GLU A 72 12.18 6.52 -16.09
N SER A 73 13.17 6.95 -15.30
CA SER A 73 14.57 6.56 -15.47
C SER A 73 14.81 5.04 -15.39
N PHE A 74 14.05 4.34 -14.54
CA PHE A 74 14.14 2.88 -14.47
C PHE A 74 13.58 2.21 -15.73
N LYS A 75 12.48 2.74 -16.28
CA LYS A 75 11.89 2.22 -17.52
C LYS A 75 12.83 2.40 -18.70
N GLU A 76 13.51 3.55 -18.79
CA GLU A 76 14.51 3.82 -19.82
C GLU A 76 15.69 2.83 -19.72
N ALA A 77 16.27 2.67 -18.53
CA ALA A 77 17.36 1.72 -18.30
C ALA A 77 16.96 0.28 -18.59
N LEU A 78 15.73 -0.11 -18.23
CA LEU A 78 15.18 -1.44 -18.51
C LEU A 78 15.01 -1.67 -20.03
N ALA A 79 14.58 -0.65 -20.77
CA ALA A 79 14.42 -0.72 -22.21
C ALA A 79 15.77 -0.85 -22.92
N GLU A 80 16.78 -0.10 -22.49
CA GLU A 80 18.15 -0.20 -22.99
C GLU A 80 18.74 -1.59 -22.70
N TRP A 81 18.61 -2.06 -21.46
CA TRP A 81 19.06 -3.39 -21.08
C TRP A 81 18.40 -4.50 -21.89
N SER A 82 17.09 -4.41 -22.11
CA SER A 82 16.36 -5.38 -22.93
C SER A 82 16.87 -5.42 -24.38
N LYS A 83 17.15 -4.25 -24.98
CA LYS A 83 17.75 -4.17 -26.32
C LYS A 83 19.12 -4.83 -26.37
N THR A 84 19.99 -4.52 -25.41
CA THR A 84 21.33 -5.11 -25.32
C THR A 84 21.27 -6.63 -25.15
N MET A 85 20.36 -7.12 -24.30
CA MET A 85 20.19 -8.56 -24.10
C MET A 85 19.66 -9.26 -25.37
N GLN A 86 18.75 -8.63 -26.12
CA GLN A 86 18.28 -9.18 -27.40
C GLN A 86 19.41 -9.24 -28.44
N ALA A 87 20.25 -8.21 -28.52
CA ALA A 87 21.41 -8.19 -29.40
C ALA A 87 22.39 -9.33 -29.07
N TRP A 88 22.69 -9.55 -27.79
CA TRP A 88 23.55 -10.65 -27.35
C TRP A 88 22.94 -12.03 -27.62
N ARG A 89 21.63 -12.20 -27.38
CA ARG A 89 20.94 -13.47 -27.71
C ARG A 89 20.98 -13.75 -29.21
N LYS A 90 20.85 -12.73 -30.05
CA LYS A 90 20.95 -12.86 -31.51
C LYS A 90 22.36 -13.30 -31.92
N LEU A 91 23.39 -12.60 -31.44
CA LEU A 91 24.80 -12.96 -31.71
C LEU A 91 25.14 -14.37 -31.20
N GLN A 92 24.64 -14.74 -30.03
CA GLN A 92 24.80 -16.08 -29.49
C GLN A 92 24.10 -17.14 -30.35
N GLY A 93 22.91 -16.84 -30.88
CA GLY A 93 22.21 -17.72 -31.82
C GLY A 93 23.00 -17.91 -33.11
N GLU A 94 23.47 -16.81 -33.71
CA GLU A 94 24.31 -16.81 -34.92
C GLU A 94 25.61 -17.60 -34.72
N TRP A 95 26.24 -17.50 -33.54
CA TRP A 95 27.44 -18.28 -33.23
C TRP A 95 27.17 -19.78 -33.03
N LYS A 96 25.98 -20.15 -32.55
CA LYS A 96 25.58 -21.55 -32.31
C LYS A 96 25.09 -22.27 -33.56
N ASP A 97 24.88 -21.58 -34.67
CA ASP A 97 24.57 -22.17 -35.98
C ASP A 97 25.85 -22.27 -36.84
N PRO A 98 26.65 -23.35 -36.73
CA PRO A 98 27.84 -23.54 -37.56
C PRO A 98 27.56 -23.98 -39.00
N ASN A 99 26.29 -24.13 -39.41
CA ASN A 99 25.88 -24.68 -40.70
C ASN A 99 24.82 -23.84 -41.45
N ARG A 100 24.81 -22.51 -41.26
CA ARG A 100 24.23 -21.58 -42.23
C ARG A 100 25.33 -20.80 -42.93
#